data_AF-A0A815SN11-F1
#
_entry.id   AF-A0A815SN11-F1
#
_cell.length_a   1.000
_cell.length_b   1.000
_cell.length_c   1.000
_cell.angle_alpha   90.00
_cell.angle_beta   90.00
_cell.angle_gamma   90.00
#
_symmetry.space_group_name_H-M   'P 1'
#
loop_
_entity.id
_entity.type
_entity.pdbx_description
1 polymer ?
#
loop_
_entity_poly.entity_id
_entity_poly.type
_entity_poly.pdbx_seq_one_letter_code
_entity_poly.pdbx_strand_id
1 'polypeptide(L)'
;MCHPGGGRNDISERLKRHFFILNCTLPSNNAVDHIFSSIAKYFCNERNFSNDIINIVEKSISATRILWQTIKGKFLPTPAKFHYIFNLR
;
A
#
# COMPACT_ATOMS: atom_id res chain seq x y z
N MET A 1 -7.75 -8.09 -11.16
CA MET A 1 -9.01 -8.35 -10.42
C MET A 1 -8.67 -8.44 -8.94
N CYS A 2 -9.58 -7.98 -8.08
CA CYS A 2 -9.44 -8.25 -6.65
C CYS A 2 -9.63 -9.76 -6.40
N HIS A 3 -8.96 -10.33 -5.39
CA HIS A 3 -9.14 -11.74 -5.04
C HIS A 3 -10.61 -12.09 -4.81
N PRO A 4 -11.06 -13.27 -5.30
CA PRO A 4 -12.39 -13.78 -5.01
C PRO A 4 -12.56 -14.03 -3.51
N GLY A 5 -13.79 -13.89 -3.01
CA GLY A 5 -14.12 -13.99 -1.59
C GLY A 5 -14.54 -12.67 -0.94
N GLY A 6 -14.98 -12.73 0.31
CA GLY A 6 -15.49 -11.54 1.04
C GLY A 6 -16.67 -10.84 0.35
N GLY A 7 -17.53 -11.60 -0.35
CA GLY A 7 -18.64 -11.09 -1.16
C GLY A 7 -18.29 -10.77 -2.61
N ARG A 8 -17.04 -10.98 -3.05
CA ARG A 8 -16.62 -10.80 -4.45
C ARG A 8 -16.82 -12.09 -5.24
N ASN A 9 -17.42 -11.94 -6.42
CA ASN A 9 -17.64 -13.05 -7.36
C ASN A 9 -16.32 -13.58 -7.92
N ASP A 10 -16.25 -14.89 -8.12
CA ASP A 10 -15.16 -15.54 -8.85
C ASP A 10 -15.50 -15.63 -10.35
N ILE A 11 -14.46 -15.80 -11.16
CA ILE A 11 -14.58 -16.02 -12.61
C ILE A 11 -14.89 -17.50 -12.88
N SER A 12 -15.69 -17.79 -13.91
CA SER A 12 -15.90 -19.18 -14.32
C SER A 12 -14.62 -19.86 -14.82
N GLU A 13 -14.46 -21.15 -14.51
CA GLU A 13 -13.30 -21.96 -14.94
C GLU A 13 -13.14 -21.99 -16.46
N ARG A 14 -14.26 -21.96 -17.20
CA ARG A 14 -14.26 -21.91 -18.67
C ARG A 14 -13.51 -20.68 -19.18
N LEU A 15 -13.71 -19.52 -18.56
CA LEU A 15 -13.02 -18.29 -18.94
C LEU A 15 -11.57 -18.27 -18.43
N LYS A 16 -11.33 -18.76 -17.20
CA LYS A 16 -9.97 -18.82 -16.60
C LYS A 16 -8.96 -19.54 -17.50
N ARG A 17 -9.35 -20.62 -18.18
CA ARG A 17 -8.47 -21.38 -19.10
C ARG A 17 -7.87 -20.55 -20.24
N HIS A 18 -8.50 -19.43 -20.62
CA HIS A 18 -8.03 -18.59 -21.73
C HIS A 18 -7.02 -17.51 -21.29
N PHE A 19 -6.75 -17.36 -20.00
CA PHE A 19 -5.89 -16.31 -19.46
C PHE A 19 -4.79 -16.86 -18.56
N PHE A 20 -3.66 -16.16 -18.52
CA PHE A 20 -2.65 -16.39 -17.51
C PHE A 20 -2.99 -15.58 -16.25
N ILE A 21 -3.23 -16.28 -15.14
CA ILE A 21 -3.67 -15.68 -13.88
C ILE A 21 -2.48 -15.62 -12.93
N LEU A 22 -2.13 -14.40 -12.53
CA LEU A 22 -1.07 -14.13 -11.56
C LEU A 22 -1.64 -13.44 -10.33
N ASN A 23 -1.08 -13.80 -9.17
CA ASN A 23 -1.36 -13.11 -7.92
C ASN A 23 -0.39 -11.92 -7.74
N CYS A 24 -0.93 -10.73 -7.51
CA CYS A 24 -0.16 -9.56 -7.14
C CYS A 24 -0.27 -9.35 -5.62
N THR A 25 0.80 -9.69 -4.90
CA THR A 25 0.87 -9.50 -3.45
C THR A 25 1.30 -8.07 -3.11
N LEU A 26 1.09 -7.67 -1.86
CA LEU A 26 1.61 -6.41 -1.37
C LEU A 26 3.15 -6.35 -1.53
N PRO A 27 3.71 -5.19 -1.90
CA PRO A 27 5.16 -5.01 -1.99
C PRO A 27 5.82 -5.14 -0.62
N SER A 28 7.12 -5.43 -0.62
CA SER A 28 7.91 -5.48 0.62
C SER A 28 8.00 -4.09 1.27
N ASN A 29 8.20 -4.09 2.59
CA ASN A 29 8.37 -2.84 3.35
C ASN A 29 9.47 -1.94 2.78
N ASN A 30 10.58 -2.53 2.35
CA ASN A 30 11.70 -1.81 1.77
C ASN A 30 11.32 -1.19 0.42
N ALA A 31 10.54 -1.90 -0.41
CA ALA A 31 10.07 -1.37 -1.68
C ALA A 31 9.10 -0.20 -1.46
N VAL A 32 8.20 -0.31 -0.48
CA VAL A 32 7.29 0.79 -0.09
C VAL A 32 8.08 2.01 0.37
N ASP A 33 9.00 1.84 1.31
CA ASP A 33 9.84 2.93 1.83
C ASP A 33 10.66 3.58 0.71
N HIS A 34 11.22 2.78 -0.20
CA HIS A 34 11.97 3.28 -1.34
C HIS A 34 11.08 4.11 -2.30
N ILE A 35 9.92 3.59 -2.71
CA ILE A 35 9.01 4.28 -3.63
C ILE A 35 8.61 5.65 -3.07
N PHE A 36 8.15 5.69 -1.82
CA PHE A 36 7.73 6.94 -1.20
C PHE A 36 8.90 7.88 -0.93
N SER A 37 10.08 7.36 -0.60
CA SER A 37 11.29 8.18 -0.41
C SER A 37 11.76 8.81 -1.71
N SER A 38 11.74 8.07 -2.82
CA SER A 38 12.09 8.62 -4.13
C SER A 38 11.15 9.76 -4.53
N ILE A 39 9.84 9.58 -4.33
CA ILE A 39 8.84 10.62 -4.64
C ILE A 39 9.05 11.84 -3.74
N ALA A 40 9.23 11.65 -2.44
CA ALA A 40 9.38 12.75 -1.51
C ALA A 40 10.68 13.53 -1.74
N LYS A 41 11.80 12.85 -2.01
CA LYS A 41 13.07 13.49 -2.38
C LYS A 41 12.95 14.31 -3.67
N TYR A 42 12.29 13.76 -4.69
CA TYR A 42 12.03 14.50 -5.93
C TYR A 42 11.32 15.82 -5.65
N PHE A 43 10.23 15.78 -4.87
CA PHE A 43 9.48 16.99 -4.52
C PHE A 43 10.24 17.96 -3.61
N CYS A 44 11.08 17.45 -2.71
CA CYS A 44 11.89 18.29 -1.84
C CYS A 44 12.99 19.03 -2.61
N ASN A 45 13.62 18.34 -3.57
CA ASN A 45 14.65 18.91 -4.41
C ASN A 45 14.09 19.95 -5.38
N GLU A 46 12.97 19.66 -6.05
CA GLU A 46 12.32 20.61 -6.97
C GLU A 46 11.90 21.93 -6.29
N ARG A 47 11.62 21.89 -4.98
CA ARG A 47 11.19 23.05 -4.20
C ARG A 47 12.32 23.68 -3.37
N ASN A 48 13.57 23.25 -3.53
CA ASN A 48 14.73 23.77 -2.81
C ASN A 48 14.57 23.77 -1.28
N PHE A 49 14.01 22.70 -0.72
CA PHE A 49 13.96 22.54 0.75
C PHE A 49 15.36 22.35 1.34
N SER A 50 15.53 22.68 2.62
CA SER A 50 16.81 22.47 3.31
C SER A 50 17.14 20.99 3.50
N ASN A 51 18.43 20.68 3.57
CA ASN A 51 18.92 19.31 3.77
C ASN A 51 18.40 18.69 5.07
N ASP A 52 18.17 19.50 6.10
CA ASP A 52 17.59 19.04 7.37
C ASP A 52 16.17 18.49 7.17
N ILE A 53 15.36 19.17 6.35
CA ILE A 53 14.00 18.73 6.01
C ILE A 53 14.04 17.43 5.22
N ILE A 54 14.93 17.34 4.23
CA ILE A 54 15.10 16.12 3.41
C ILE A 54 15.46 14.91 4.28
N ASN A 55 16.34 15.08 5.27
CA ASN A 55 16.72 14.03 6.21
C ASN A 55 15.58 13.61 7.15
N ILE A 56 14.69 14.53 7.52
CA ILE A 56 13.52 14.24 8.35
C ILE A 56 12.46 13.47 7.54
N VAL A 57 12.30 13.79 6.26
CA VAL A 57 11.30 13.17 5.38
C VAL A 57 11.49 11.65 5.27
N GLU A 58 12.73 11.16 5.14
CA GLU A 58 12.99 9.72 5.12
C GLU A 58 12.51 9.01 6.39
N LYS A 59 12.81 9.58 7.56
CA LYS A 59 12.38 9.04 8.86
C LYS A 59 10.86 9.08 9.00
N SER A 60 10.23 10.14 8.49
CA SER A 60 8.77 10.31 8.49
C SER A 60 8.06 9.21 7.69
N ILE A 61 8.61 8.81 6.54
CA ILE A 61 8.04 7.75 5.71
C ILE A 61 8.05 6.42 6.46
N SER A 62 9.19 6.03 7.04
CA SER A 62 9.28 4.79 7.83
C SER A 62 8.35 4.82 9.05
N ALA A 63 8.26 5.96 9.75
CA ALA A 63 7.35 6.11 10.88
C ALA A 63 5.87 5.96 10.45
N THR A 64 5.50 6.58 9.33
CA THR A 64 4.14 6.50 8.76
C THR A 64 3.80 5.06 8.35
N ARG A 65 4.74 4.33 7.74
CA ARG A 65 4.55 2.91 7.39
C ARG A 65 4.29 2.06 8.64
N ILE A 66 5.09 2.22 9.70
CA ILE A 66 4.94 1.46 10.95
C ILE A 66 3.59 1.76 11.59
N LEU A 67 3.21 3.04 11.67
CA LEU A 67 1.90 3.45 12.18
C LEU A 67 0.77 2.82 11.36
N TRP A 68 0.85 2.90 10.04
CA TRP A 68 -0.15 2.34 9.13
C TRP A 68 -0.31 0.83 9.32
N GLN A 69 0.80 0.08 9.44
CA GLN A 69 0.77 -1.37 9.69
C GLN A 69 0.14 -1.71 11.04
N THR A 70 0.45 -0.90 12.06
CA THR A 70 -0.11 -1.07 13.40
C THR A 70 -1.62 -0.84 13.42
N ILE A 71 -2.10 0.22 12.75
CA ILE A 71 -3.53 0.52 12.64
C ILE A 71 -4.23 -0.57 11.83
N LYS A 72 -3.67 -0.98 10.70
CA LYS A 72 -4.21 -2.07 9.88
C LYS A 72 -4.39 -3.37 10.68
N GLY A 73 -3.45 -3.70 11.56
CA GLY A 73 -3.55 -4.87 12.43
C GLY A 73 -4.63 -4.76 13.52
N LYS A 74 -4.91 -3.55 14.01
CA LYS A 74 -5.90 -3.30 15.07
C LYS A 74 -7.32 -3.11 14.54
N PHE A 75 -7.47 -2.48 13.38
CA PHE A 75 -8.77 -2.08 12.82
C PHE A 75 -9.17 -3.03 11.70
N LEU A 76 -9.61 -4.23 12.05
CA LEU A 76 -10.09 -5.21 11.08
C LEU A 76 -11.52 -4.91 10.62
N PRO A 77 -11.87 -5.23 9.36
CA PRO A 77 -13.24 -5.10 8.88
C PRO A 77 -14.15 -6.07 9.64
N THR A 78 -15.21 -5.53 10.22
CA THR A 78 -16.29 -6.29 10.87
C THR A 78 -17.62 -5.95 10.20
N PRO A 79 -18.70 -6.73 10.38
CA PRO A 79 -19.99 -6.39 9.79
C PRO A 79 -20.48 -4.97 10.14
N ALA A 80 -20.24 -4.52 11.38
CA ALA A 80 -20.56 -3.16 11.82
C ALA A 80 -19.58 -2.09 11.28
N LYS A 81 -18.37 -2.48 10.88
CA LYS A 81 -17.28 -1.59 10.43
C LYS A 81 -16.65 -2.10 9.13
N PHE A 82 -17.48 -2.33 8.12
CA PHE A 82 -17.06 -2.89 6.82
C PHE A 82 -16.14 -1.95 6.01
N HIS A 83 -16.15 -0.65 6.35
CA HIS A 83 -15.35 0.37 5.68
C HIS A 83 -13.87 0.43 6.13
N TYR A 84 -13.46 -0.41 7.08
CA TYR A 84 -12.06 -0.52 7.49
C TYR A 84 -11.24 -1.26 6.44
N ILE A 85 -10.82 -0.53 5.41
CA ILE A 85 -10.07 -1.03 4.26
C ILE A 85 -8.75 -0.26 4.20
N PHE A 86 -7.63 -0.98 4.36
CA PHE A 86 -6.28 -0.42 4.31
C PHE A 86 -5.57 -0.85 3.03
N ASN A 87 -5.38 0.09 2.10
CA ASN A 87 -4.67 -0.08 0.83
C ASN A 87 -3.62 1.04 0.62
N LEU A 88 -2.88 0.98 -0.49
CA LEU A 88 -1.88 1.98 -0.89
C LEU A 88 -2.47 3.14 -1.70
N ARG A 89 -3.80 3.35 -1.62
CA ARG A 89 -4.52 4.38 -2.38
C ARG A 89 -4.41 5.73 -1.68
#